data_AF-A0A937PMU3-F1
#
_entry.id   AF-A0A937PMU3-F1
#
_cell.length_a   1.000
_cell.length_b   1.000
_cell.length_c   1.000
_cell.angle_alpha   90.00
_cell.angle_beta   90.00
_cell.angle_gamma   90.00
#
_symmetry.space_group_name_H-M   'P 1'
#
loop_
_entity.id
_entity.type
_entity.pdbx_description
1 polymer ?
#
loop_
_entity_poly.entity_id
_entity_poly.type
_entity_poly.pdbx_seq_one_letter_code
_entity_poly.pdbx_strand_id
1 'polypeptide(L)'
;MKKLLFILFCLSLVGSSLCFADNEEYYTDGQGNGRLWQNIEDGQAKIYYLKGIEEGILLQTKNSFNQAMADYLVSDREIYEKINNTLNKAYEMLTVKGYRLSEIASMIDDFYEDKANIKIPISDAYEYTIYKLQGATPEELEKFLSACRMALK
;
A
#
# COMPACT_ATOMS: atom_id res chain seq x y z
N MET A 1 -5.57 -2.51 50.96
CA MET A 1 -6.25 -2.75 49.67
C MET A 1 -5.95 -1.67 48.61
N LYS A 2 -6.15 -0.36 48.87
CA LYS A 2 -5.93 0.70 47.86
C LYS A 2 -4.51 0.73 47.24
N LYS A 3 -3.45 0.50 48.04
CA LYS A 3 -2.05 0.44 47.55
C LYS A 3 -1.77 -0.76 46.64
N LEU A 4 -2.42 -1.91 46.90
CA LEU A 4 -2.25 -3.12 46.09
C LEU A 4 -2.94 -2.97 44.73
N LEU A 5 -4.12 -2.33 44.71
CA LEU A 5 -4.87 -2.03 43.48
C LEU A 5 -4.11 -1.03 42.58
N PHE A 6 -3.45 -0.04 43.18
CA PHE A 6 -2.65 0.93 42.45
C PHE A 6 -1.41 0.29 41.81
N ILE A 7 -0.75 -0.64 42.50
CA ILE A 7 0.40 -1.39 41.96
C ILE A 7 -0.03 -2.29 40.80
N LEU A 8 -1.17 -2.99 40.92
CA LEU A 8 -1.74 -3.79 39.83
C LEU A 8 -2.13 -2.94 38.61
N PHE A 9 -2.67 -1.75 38.83
CA PHE A 9 -2.98 -0.80 37.76
C PHE A 9 -1.70 -0.31 37.05
N CYS A 10 -0.66 0.07 37.79
CA CYS A 10 0.63 0.45 37.21
C CYS A 10 1.29 -0.70 36.44
N LEU A 11 1.24 -1.94 36.95
CA LEU A 11 1.77 -3.13 36.25
C LEU A 11 1.01 -3.40 34.94
N SER A 12 -0.30 -3.17 34.91
CA SER A 12 -1.08 -3.31 33.66
C SER A 12 -0.72 -2.26 32.61
N LEU A 13 -0.43 -1.02 33.03
CA LEU A 13 0.00 0.05 32.14
C LEU A 13 1.40 -0.17 31.58
N VAL A 14 2.34 -0.65 32.41
CA VAL A 14 3.71 -0.98 31.97
C VAL A 14 3.74 -2.20 31.04
N GLY A 15 2.85 -3.18 31.26
CA GLY A 15 2.70 -4.33 30.37
C GLY A 15 2.24 -3.95 28.96
N SER A 16 1.32 -2.98 28.84
CA SER A 16 0.88 -2.49 27.52
C SER A 16 1.94 -1.71 26.74
N SER A 17 2.89 -1.06 27.41
CA SER A 17 3.94 -0.28 26.76
C SER A 17 5.05 -1.14 26.13
N LEU A 18 5.23 -2.38 26.62
CA LEU A 18 6.25 -3.32 26.10
C LEU A 18 5.80 -4.02 24.80
N CYS A 19 4.51 -4.03 24.47
CA CYS A 19 4.00 -4.59 23.22
C CYS A 19 4.10 -3.64 22.01
N PHE A 20 4.56 -2.40 22.19
CA PHE A 20 4.71 -1.41 21.12
C PHE A 20 6.17 -1.16 20.70
N ALA A 21 7.12 -1.94 21.23
CA ALA A 21 8.51 -1.87 20.80
C ALA A 21 8.74 -2.80 19.59
N ASP A 22 9.09 -2.21 18.45
CA ASP A 22 9.55 -2.82 17.19
C ASP A 22 8.59 -3.73 16.42
N ASN A 23 7.57 -3.11 15.80
CA ASN A 23 6.99 -3.68 14.57
C ASN A 23 7.80 -3.29 13.31
N GLU A 24 8.97 -2.63 13.45
CA GLU A 24 9.84 -2.23 12.32
C GLU A 24 10.32 -3.42 11.47
N GLU A 25 10.25 -4.65 11.98
CA GLU A 25 10.57 -5.83 11.17
C GLU A 25 9.56 -5.99 10.03
N TYR A 26 8.27 -5.92 10.33
CA TYR A 26 7.19 -6.18 9.38
C TYR A 26 6.74 -4.94 8.62
N TYR A 27 7.22 -3.76 9.02
CA TYR A 27 6.79 -2.49 8.50
C TYR A 27 7.98 -1.60 8.15
N THR A 28 7.88 -0.91 7.03
CA THR A 28 8.77 0.15 6.60
C THR A 28 7.97 1.45 6.57
N ASP A 29 8.35 2.43 7.39
CA ASP A 29 7.65 3.72 7.51
C ASP A 29 6.13 3.58 7.76
N GLY A 30 5.75 2.60 8.60
CA GLY A 30 4.36 2.31 8.92
C GLY A 30 3.60 1.53 7.85
N GLN A 31 4.24 1.17 6.74
CA GLN A 31 3.65 0.35 5.67
C GLN A 31 4.17 -1.08 5.74
N GLY A 32 3.29 -2.08 5.59
CA GLY A 32 3.70 -3.48 5.58
C GLY A 32 4.73 -3.74 4.48
N ASN A 33 5.79 -4.48 4.79
CA ASN A 33 6.89 -4.78 3.86
C ASN A 33 6.91 -6.27 3.45
N GLY A 34 7.97 -6.68 2.76
CA GLY A 34 8.14 -8.07 2.30
C GLY A 34 8.13 -9.11 3.41
N ARG A 35 8.53 -8.78 4.64
CA ARG A 35 8.43 -9.71 5.78
C ARG A 35 7.00 -9.94 6.19
N LEU A 36 6.17 -8.88 6.21
CA LEU A 36 4.74 -9.03 6.46
C LEU A 36 4.13 -9.90 5.38
N TRP A 37 4.42 -9.59 4.11
CA TRP A 37 3.91 -10.33 2.97
C TRP A 37 4.24 -11.83 3.02
N GLN A 38 5.49 -12.17 3.32
CA GLN A 38 5.96 -13.56 3.43
C GLN A 38 5.35 -14.32 4.61
N ASN A 39 4.87 -13.63 5.65
CA ASN A 39 4.19 -14.24 6.79
C ASN A 39 2.68 -14.39 6.60
N ILE A 40 2.11 -13.90 5.49
CA ILE A 40 0.73 -14.20 5.12
C ILE A 40 0.69 -15.59 4.47
N GLU A 41 0.47 -16.63 5.27
CA GLU A 41 0.42 -18.02 4.79
C GLU A 41 -0.78 -18.30 3.87
N ASP A 42 -1.92 -17.67 4.14
CA ASP A 42 -3.14 -17.85 3.37
C ASP A 42 -3.14 -16.98 2.11
N GLY A 43 -3.13 -17.62 0.93
CA GLY A 43 -3.23 -16.93 -0.35
C GLY A 43 -4.50 -16.08 -0.48
N GLN A 44 -5.61 -16.47 0.16
CA GLN A 44 -6.83 -15.67 0.17
C GLN A 44 -6.66 -14.38 0.98
N ALA A 45 -5.90 -14.42 2.07
CA ALA A 45 -5.56 -13.22 2.85
C ALA A 45 -4.69 -12.24 2.03
N LYS A 46 -3.73 -12.72 1.23
CA LYS A 46 -2.97 -11.89 0.28
C LYS A 46 -3.89 -11.22 -0.73
N ILE A 47 -4.84 -11.96 -1.29
CA ILE A 47 -5.84 -11.40 -2.24
C ILE A 47 -6.66 -10.29 -1.57
N TYR A 48 -7.13 -10.49 -0.34
CA TYR A 48 -7.87 -9.46 0.39
C TYR A 48 -7.02 -8.23 0.71
N TYR A 49 -5.73 -8.43 1.02
CA TYR A 49 -4.79 -7.33 1.22
C TYR A 49 -4.68 -6.47 -0.04
N LEU A 50 -4.46 -7.09 -1.21
CA LEU A 50 -4.41 -6.38 -2.49
C LEU A 50 -5.74 -5.73 -2.84
N LYS A 51 -6.86 -6.37 -2.51
CA LYS A 51 -8.19 -5.77 -2.70
C LYS A 51 -8.34 -4.49 -1.87
N GLY A 52 -7.82 -4.47 -0.65
CA GLY A 52 -7.77 -3.28 0.19
C GLY A 52 -6.95 -2.14 -0.43
N ILE A 53 -5.82 -2.45 -1.07
CA ILE A 53 -5.03 -1.46 -1.81
C ILE A 53 -5.86 -0.85 -2.96
N GLU A 54 -6.49 -1.67 -3.80
CA GLU A 54 -7.33 -1.18 -4.90
C GLU A 54 -8.50 -0.31 -4.41
N GLU A 55 -9.15 -0.73 -3.33
CA GLU A 55 -10.23 0.06 -2.71
C GLU A 55 -9.72 1.38 -2.14
N GLY A 56 -8.53 1.40 -1.54
CA GLY A 56 -7.85 2.62 -1.10
C GLY A 56 -7.59 3.59 -2.26
N ILE A 57 -7.05 3.09 -3.38
CA ILE A 57 -6.84 3.89 -4.61
C ILE A 57 -8.17 4.46 -5.12
N LEU A 58 -9.23 3.64 -5.17
CA LEU A 58 -10.56 4.07 -5.58
C LEU A 58 -11.13 5.16 -4.67
N LEU A 59 -11.01 4.99 -3.35
CA LEU A 59 -11.46 5.95 -2.35
C LEU A 59 -10.73 7.29 -2.49
N GLN A 60 -9.39 7.25 -2.62
CA GLN A 60 -8.60 8.46 -2.85
C GLN A 60 -9.01 9.16 -4.14
N THR A 61 -9.20 8.42 -5.23
CA THR A 61 -9.62 8.97 -6.53
C THR A 61 -10.97 9.67 -6.42
N LYS A 62 -11.95 9.05 -5.75
CA LYS A 62 -13.26 9.67 -5.49
C LYS A 62 -13.16 10.91 -4.62
N ASN A 63 -12.32 10.88 -3.59
CA ASN A 63 -12.12 12.03 -2.71
C ASN A 63 -11.50 13.21 -3.48
N SER A 64 -10.44 12.95 -4.26
CA SER A 64 -9.81 13.96 -5.12
C SER A 64 -10.79 14.52 -6.15
N PHE A 65 -11.67 13.69 -6.71
CA PHE A 65 -12.73 14.13 -7.62
C PHE A 65 -13.69 15.10 -6.92
N ASN A 66 -14.23 14.70 -5.77
CA ASN A 66 -15.17 15.52 -5.02
C ASN A 66 -14.56 16.85 -4.57
N GLN A 67 -13.30 16.83 -4.13
CA GLN A 67 -12.58 18.05 -3.75
C GLN A 67 -12.42 18.99 -4.95
N ALA A 68 -11.96 18.49 -6.10
CA ALA A 68 -11.86 19.29 -7.31
C ALA A 68 -13.22 19.88 -7.72
N MET A 69 -14.30 19.11 -7.65
CA MET A 69 -15.64 19.62 -7.96
C MET A 69 -16.10 20.74 -7.03
N ALA A 70 -15.78 20.64 -5.73
CA ALA A 70 -16.10 21.66 -4.74
C ALA A 70 -15.31 22.95 -4.95
N ASP A 71 -14.01 22.86 -5.20
CA ASP A 71 -13.11 24.01 -5.35
C ASP A 71 -13.45 24.86 -6.58
N TYR A 72 -13.94 24.23 -7.66
CA TYR A 72 -14.23 24.92 -8.92
C TYR A 72 -15.73 25.24 -9.13
N LEU A 73 -16.61 24.93 -8.17
CA LEU A 73 -18.08 25.10 -8.30
C LEU A 73 -18.60 24.60 -9.65
N VAL A 74 -18.07 23.46 -10.12
CA VAL A 74 -18.18 23.06 -11.52
C VAL A 74 -19.61 22.68 -11.87
N SER A 75 -20.32 23.58 -12.54
CA SER A 75 -21.55 23.27 -13.29
C SER A 75 -21.27 23.03 -14.78
N ASP A 76 -20.04 23.27 -15.22
CA ASP A 76 -19.61 23.11 -16.62
C ASP A 76 -19.25 21.65 -16.91
N ARG A 77 -19.91 21.09 -17.94
CA ARG A 77 -19.75 19.70 -18.36
C ARG A 77 -18.34 19.40 -18.89
N GLU A 78 -17.71 20.34 -19.61
CA GLU A 78 -16.39 20.12 -20.19
C GLU A 78 -15.33 20.00 -19.10
N ILE A 79 -15.41 20.86 -18.07
CA ILE A 79 -14.52 20.82 -16.91
C ILE A 79 -14.73 19.52 -16.13
N TYR A 80 -15.98 19.11 -15.90
CA TYR A 80 -16.32 17.83 -15.27
C TYR A 80 -15.65 16.66 -15.99
N GLU A 81 -15.83 16.57 -17.32
CA GLU A 81 -15.29 15.48 -18.13
C GLU A 81 -13.76 15.48 -18.09
N LYS A 82 -13.12 16.65 -18.12
CA LYS A 82 -11.65 16.77 -18.01
C LYS A 82 -11.11 16.30 -16.66
N ILE A 83 -11.76 16.67 -15.56
CA ILE A 83 -11.37 16.23 -14.20
C ILE A 83 -11.56 14.72 -14.09
N ASN A 84 -12.73 14.21 -14.48
CA ASN A 84 -13.05 12.79 -14.43
C ASN A 84 -12.05 11.96 -15.26
N ASN A 85 -11.73 12.40 -16.49
CA ASN A 85 -10.77 11.71 -17.34
C ASN A 85 -9.35 11.71 -16.77
N THR A 86 -8.92 12.81 -16.16
CA THR A 86 -7.60 12.88 -15.50
C THR A 86 -7.50 11.89 -14.35
N LEU A 87 -8.53 11.83 -13.51
CA LEU A 87 -8.55 10.94 -12.35
C LEU A 87 -8.73 9.47 -12.73
N ASN A 88 -9.54 9.16 -13.76
CA ASN A 88 -9.63 7.81 -14.29
C ASN A 88 -8.29 7.33 -14.87
N LYS A 89 -7.53 8.21 -15.53
CA LYS A 89 -6.16 7.87 -15.97
C LYS A 89 -5.24 7.56 -14.80
N ALA A 90 -5.29 8.36 -13.73
CA ALA A 90 -4.50 8.10 -12.53
C ALA A 90 -4.87 6.74 -11.88
N TYR A 91 -6.16 6.42 -11.82
CA TYR A 91 -6.63 5.11 -11.36
C TYR A 91 -6.13 3.96 -12.25
N GLU A 92 -6.17 4.14 -13.57
CA GLU A 92 -5.69 3.15 -14.55
C GLU A 92 -4.16 3.00 -14.54
N MET A 93 -3.40 3.99 -14.08
CA MET A 93 -1.96 3.85 -13.88
C MET A 93 -1.63 2.92 -12.70
N LEU A 94 -2.48 2.89 -11.67
CA LEU A 94 -2.27 2.13 -10.44
C LEU A 94 -3.11 0.84 -10.37
N THR A 95 -3.82 0.50 -11.44
CA THR A 95 -4.60 -0.74 -11.52
C THR A 95 -4.42 -1.37 -12.90
N VAL A 96 -4.64 -2.67 -13.01
CA VAL A 96 -4.52 -3.36 -14.30
C VAL A 96 -5.78 -4.18 -14.58
N LYS A 97 -6.37 -3.98 -15.76
CA LYS A 97 -7.52 -4.76 -16.21
C LYS A 97 -7.06 -6.09 -16.81
N GLY A 98 -7.84 -7.14 -16.61
CA GLY A 98 -7.61 -8.44 -17.24
C GLY A 98 -6.70 -9.40 -16.47
N TYR A 99 -6.20 -9.00 -15.30
CA TYR A 99 -5.46 -9.87 -14.40
C TYR A 99 -6.24 -10.11 -13.12
N ARG A 100 -6.11 -11.32 -12.56
CA ARG A 100 -6.67 -11.66 -11.25
C ARG A 100 -5.72 -11.19 -10.15
N LEU A 101 -6.28 -10.78 -9.02
CA LEU A 101 -5.47 -10.42 -7.84
C LEU A 101 -4.56 -11.57 -7.37
N SER A 102 -4.95 -12.83 -7.60
CA SER A 102 -4.09 -13.99 -7.32
C SER A 102 -2.83 -14.03 -8.20
N GLU A 103 -2.91 -13.55 -9.44
CA GLU A 103 -1.77 -13.48 -10.36
C GLU A 103 -0.82 -12.36 -9.94
N ILE A 104 -1.39 -11.20 -9.56
CA ILE A 104 -0.63 -10.10 -8.99
C ILE A 104 0.06 -10.53 -7.68
N ALA A 105 -0.64 -11.25 -6.80
CA ALA A 105 -0.07 -11.77 -5.57
C ALA A 105 1.14 -12.69 -5.82
N SER A 106 1.04 -13.58 -6.81
CA SER A 106 2.17 -14.44 -7.21
C SER A 106 3.36 -13.63 -7.73
N MET A 107 3.12 -12.56 -8.48
CA MET A 107 4.22 -11.70 -8.95
C MET A 107 4.88 -10.91 -7.83
N ILE A 108 4.13 -10.56 -6.78
CA ILE A 108 4.68 -9.95 -5.56
C ILE A 108 5.46 -10.99 -4.75
N ASP A 109 5.05 -12.27 -4.75
CA ASP A 109 5.86 -13.36 -4.20
C ASP A 109 7.23 -13.42 -4.89
N ASP A 110 7.25 -13.45 -6.23
CA ASP A 110 8.49 -13.42 -7.03
C ASP A 110 9.34 -12.19 -6.72
N PHE A 111 8.71 -11.03 -6.53
CA PHE A 111 9.39 -9.78 -6.20
C PHE A 111 10.18 -9.85 -4.88
N TYR A 112 9.64 -10.52 -3.87
CA TYR A 112 10.27 -10.66 -2.55
C TYR A 112 11.17 -11.89 -2.40
N GLU A 113 11.36 -12.68 -3.46
CA GLU A 113 12.43 -13.68 -3.50
C GLU A 113 13.81 -13.01 -3.39
N ASP A 114 13.97 -11.82 -3.99
CA ASP A 114 15.16 -10.99 -3.80
C ASP A 114 15.17 -10.34 -2.41
N LYS A 115 16.15 -10.73 -1.59
CA LYS A 115 16.31 -10.19 -0.24
C LYS A 115 16.64 -8.70 -0.22
N ALA A 116 17.15 -8.12 -1.31
CA ALA A 116 17.32 -6.67 -1.42
C ALA A 116 15.98 -5.92 -1.43
N ASN A 117 14.88 -6.60 -1.76
CA ASN A 117 13.54 -6.01 -1.82
C ASN A 117 12.75 -6.16 -0.52
N ILE A 118 13.24 -6.90 0.48
CA ILE A 118 12.45 -7.27 1.66
C ILE A 118 11.93 -6.07 2.47
N LYS A 119 12.66 -4.95 2.44
CA LYS A 119 12.29 -3.71 3.13
C LYS A 119 11.39 -2.80 2.28
N ILE A 120 11.17 -3.10 1.00
CA ILE A 120 10.28 -2.31 0.16
C ILE A 120 8.84 -2.53 0.65
N PRO A 121 8.03 -1.48 0.83
CA PRO A 121 6.60 -1.58 1.14
C PRO A 121 5.81 -2.42 0.11
N ILE A 122 4.77 -3.11 0.57
CA ILE A 122 3.88 -3.92 -0.29
C ILE A 122 3.15 -3.06 -1.32
N SER A 123 2.81 -1.81 -0.99
CA SER A 123 2.27 -0.82 -1.92
C SER A 123 3.20 -0.55 -3.11
N ASP A 124 4.49 -0.36 -2.84
CA ASP A 124 5.50 -0.13 -3.87
C ASP A 124 5.77 -1.39 -4.71
N ALA A 125 5.78 -2.56 -4.07
CA ALA A 125 5.88 -3.85 -4.79
C ALA A 125 4.66 -4.11 -5.69
N TYR A 126 3.47 -3.68 -5.24
CA TYR A 126 2.25 -3.72 -6.04
C TYR A 126 2.38 -2.77 -7.24
N GLU A 127 2.77 -1.51 -7.04
CA GLU A 127 2.96 -0.55 -8.13
C GLU A 127 4.00 -1.04 -9.16
N TYR A 128 5.14 -1.57 -8.69
CA TYR A 128 6.14 -2.22 -9.54
C TYR A 128 5.52 -3.33 -10.42
N THR A 129 4.68 -4.17 -9.80
CA THR A 129 3.99 -5.26 -10.50
C THR A 129 3.03 -4.72 -11.55
N ILE A 130 2.29 -3.66 -11.25
CA ILE A 130 1.39 -2.99 -12.20
C ILE A 130 2.18 -2.42 -13.39
N TYR A 131 3.30 -1.71 -13.16
CA TYR A 131 4.14 -1.19 -14.24
C TYR A 131 4.70 -2.30 -15.12
N LYS A 132 5.16 -3.40 -14.51
CA LYS A 132 5.60 -4.57 -15.26
C LYS A 132 4.49 -5.15 -16.15
N LEU A 133 3.27 -5.24 -15.64
CA LEU A 133 2.11 -5.74 -16.39
C LEU A 133 1.64 -4.77 -17.49
N GLN A 134 1.86 -3.47 -17.31
CA GLN A 134 1.61 -2.45 -18.33
C GLN A 134 2.69 -2.39 -19.42
N GLY A 135 3.75 -3.21 -19.30
CA GLY A 135 4.80 -3.32 -20.32
C GLY A 135 5.99 -2.38 -20.12
N ALA A 136 6.22 -1.89 -18.89
CA ALA A 136 7.42 -1.12 -18.56
C ALA A 136 8.69 -1.89 -18.95
N THR A 137 9.66 -1.15 -19.48
CA THR A 137 10.96 -1.67 -19.87
C THR A 137 11.81 -2.05 -18.64
N PRO A 138 12.82 -2.93 -18.79
CA PRO A 138 13.73 -3.25 -17.69
C PRO A 138 14.43 -2.02 -17.08
N GLU A 139 14.74 -1.01 -17.89
CA GLU A 139 15.36 0.24 -17.43
C GLU A 139 14.41 1.06 -16.54
N GLU A 140 13.14 1.17 -16.94
CA GLU A 140 12.11 1.85 -16.15
C GLU A 140 11.86 1.15 -14.80
N LEU A 141 11.81 -0.19 -14.82
CA LEU A 141 11.64 -1.01 -13.63
C LEU A 141 12.84 -0.88 -12.68
N GLU A 142 14.07 -0.90 -13.19
CA GLU A 142 15.27 -0.71 -12.37
C GLU A 142 15.35 0.70 -11.78
N LYS A 143 14.97 1.72 -12.56
CA LYS A 143 14.88 3.10 -12.08
C LYS A 143 13.86 3.23 -10.95
N PHE A 144 12.69 2.61 -11.08
CA PHE A 144 11.68 2.57 -10.03
C PHE A 144 12.24 1.90 -8.77
N LEU A 145 12.84 0.71 -8.90
CA LEU A 145 13.42 -0.03 -7.77
C LEU A 145 14.53 0.75 -7.07
N SER A 146 15.40 1.40 -7.84
CA SER A 146 16.46 2.25 -7.31
C SER A 146 15.88 3.41 -6.48
N ALA A 147 14.80 4.04 -6.94
CA ALA A 147 14.12 5.09 -6.20
C ALA A 147 13.52 4.56 -4.88
N CYS A 148 12.82 3.42 -4.92
CA CYS A 148 12.29 2.78 -3.71
C CYS A 148 13.41 2.49 -2.71
N ARG A 149 14.51 1.86 -3.15
CA ARG A 149 15.65 1.50 -2.28
C ARG A 149 16.36 2.73 -1.70
N MET A 150 16.37 3.85 -2.41
CA MET A 150 16.94 5.11 -1.90
C MET A 150 16.09 5.74 -0.81
N ALA A 151 14.76 5.60 -0.87
CA ALA A 151 13.85 6.11 0.14
C ALA A 151 13.95 5.36 1.49
N LEU A 152 14.58 4.18 1.52
CA LEU A 152 14.76 3.34 2.72
C LEU A 152 15.99 3.70 3.58
N LYS A 153 16.74 4.75 3.21
CA LYS A 153 17.97 5.18 3.88
C LYS A 153 17.72 6.31 4.86
#